data_AF-A0A2V8NWI7-F1
#
_entry.id   AF-A0A2V8NWI7-F1
#
_cell.length_a   1.000
_cell.length_b   1.000
_cell.length_c   1.000
_cell.angle_alpha   90.00
_cell.angle_beta   90.00
_cell.angle_gamma   90.00
#
_symmetry.space_group_name_H-M   'P 1'
#
loop_
_entity.id
_entity.type
_entity.pdbx_description
1 polymer ?
#
loop_
_entity_poly.entity_id
_entity_poly.type
_entity_poly.pdbx_seq_one_letter_code
_entity_poly.pdbx_strand_id
1 'polypeptide(L)'
;MPVSQEVHDMKIKLYVKRRAHEIIVFALVAALSLLTVAFTSACNKSLSPTDTLKAYYDAAKKKDIDTVKKYLSSASLQKMGDIAKAQGKTLDQMFQEGANRDVQMPTPEFSNEKIDGDNATVDIKAPNQPTITMQMVKEDGIWKLAIDKMMKSAG
;
A
#
# COMPACT_ATOMS: atom_id res chain seq x y z
N MET A 1 19.80 -5.94 75.99
CA MET A 1 20.49 -6.03 74.68
C MET A 1 19.44 -5.98 73.56
N PRO A 2 19.19 -4.82 72.92
CA PRO A 2 18.08 -4.62 71.99
C PRO A 2 18.46 -4.71 70.48
N VAL A 3 19.67 -5.15 70.16
CA VAL A 3 20.23 -5.11 68.78
C VAL A 3 19.50 -6.04 67.79
N SER A 4 18.87 -7.12 68.27
CA SER A 4 18.27 -8.14 67.39
C SER A 4 16.91 -7.76 66.79
N GLN A 5 16.20 -6.79 67.36
CA GLN A 5 14.86 -6.40 66.91
C GLN A 5 14.94 -5.33 65.81
N GLU A 6 15.89 -4.40 65.91
CA GLU A 6 16.15 -3.36 64.91
C GLU A 6 16.64 -3.93 63.58
N VAL A 7 17.52 -4.94 63.61
CA VAL A 7 18.07 -5.55 62.39
C VAL A 7 17.00 -6.34 61.62
N HIS A 8 16.02 -6.93 62.32
CA HIS A 8 14.90 -7.60 61.67
C HIS A 8 13.91 -6.61 61.05
N ASP A 9 13.58 -5.52 61.75
CA ASP A 9 12.69 -4.48 61.24
C ASP A 9 13.28 -3.76 60.01
N MET A 10 14.60 -3.53 60.02
CA MET A 10 15.31 -2.87 58.91
C MET A 10 15.34 -3.75 57.65
N LYS A 11 15.53 -5.06 57.79
CA LYS A 11 15.52 -6.01 56.66
C LYS A 11 14.14 -6.11 55.99
N ILE A 12 13.06 -6.07 56.78
CA ILE A 12 11.68 -6.13 56.29
C ILE A 12 11.33 -4.85 55.51
N LYS A 13 11.71 -3.67 56.02
CA LYS A 13 11.49 -2.38 55.35
C LYS A 13 12.26 -2.27 54.03
N LEU A 14 13.50 -2.77 53.98
CA LEU A 14 14.31 -2.83 52.75
C LEU A 14 13.72 -3.79 51.71
N TYR A 15 13.19 -4.94 52.15
CA TYR A 15 12.59 -5.94 51.27
C TYR A 15 11.28 -5.48 50.61
N VAL A 16 10.40 -4.82 51.37
CA VAL A 16 9.14 -4.26 50.85
C VAL A 16 9.41 -3.10 49.88
N LYS A 17 10.38 -2.24 50.19
CA LYS A 17 10.77 -1.10 49.32
C LYS A 17 11.38 -1.56 47.99
N ARG A 18 12.19 -2.63 47.99
CA ARG A 18 12.80 -3.20 46.78
C ARG A 18 11.79 -3.96 45.91
N ARG A 19 10.86 -4.72 46.52
CA ARG A 19 9.77 -5.40 45.78
C ARG A 19 8.75 -4.41 45.20
N ALA A 20 8.43 -3.31 45.88
CA ALA A 20 7.53 -2.29 45.35
C ALA A 20 8.14 -1.57 44.13
N HIS A 21 9.44 -1.30 44.14
CA HIS A 21 10.15 -0.66 43.02
C HIS A 21 10.19 -1.55 41.77
N GLU A 22 10.41 -2.86 41.94
CA GLU A 22 10.39 -3.84 40.84
C GLU A 22 8.99 -3.96 40.22
N ILE A 23 7.93 -3.98 41.05
CA ILE A 23 6.54 -4.08 40.58
C ILE A 23 6.09 -2.78 39.86
N ILE A 24 6.52 -1.61 40.34
CA ILE A 24 6.21 -0.32 39.72
C ILE A 24 6.93 -0.15 38.38
N VAL A 25 8.20 -0.57 38.28
CA VAL A 25 8.95 -0.57 37.01
C VAL A 25 8.35 -1.56 36.01
N PHE A 26 7.94 -2.75 36.46
CA PHE A 26 7.26 -3.72 35.58
C PHE A 26 5.88 -3.25 35.10
N ALA A 27 5.11 -2.58 35.97
CA ALA A 27 3.81 -2.01 35.59
C ALA A 27 3.94 -0.83 34.61
N LEU A 28 5.00 -0.02 34.73
CA LEU A 28 5.30 1.08 33.79
C LEU A 28 5.77 0.58 32.42
N VAL A 29 6.54 -0.52 32.34
CA VAL A 29 6.99 -1.11 31.06
C VAL A 29 5.85 -1.86 30.36
N ALA A 30 4.96 -2.53 31.11
CA ALA A 30 3.79 -3.20 30.55
C ALA A 30 2.74 -2.20 30.02
N ALA A 31 2.56 -1.05 30.66
CA ALA A 31 1.65 0.00 30.18
C ALA A 31 2.18 0.77 28.95
N LEU A 32 3.50 0.77 28.72
CA LEU A 32 4.13 1.43 27.57
C LEU A 32 4.19 0.53 26.32
N SER A 33 3.92 -0.77 26.46
CA SER A 33 3.97 -1.76 25.37
C SER A 33 2.64 -1.91 24.61
N LEU A 34 1.57 -1.23 25.07
CA LEU A 34 0.22 -1.31 24.50
C LEU A 34 -0.15 -0.13 23.60
N LEU A 35 0.80 0.76 23.26
CA LEU A 35 0.53 2.01 22.54
C LEU A 35 1.36 2.23 21.27
N THR A 36 1.72 1.18 20.54
CA THR A 36 2.30 1.30 19.18
C THR A 36 1.61 0.42 18.16
N VAL A 37 0.28 0.36 18.19
CA VAL A 37 -0.50 0.25 16.96
C VAL A 37 -1.25 1.57 16.81
N ALA A 38 -0.50 2.66 16.70
CA ALA A 38 -0.99 3.82 15.97
C ALA A 38 -1.06 3.35 14.52
N PHE A 39 -2.18 2.69 14.20
CA PHE A 39 -2.70 2.59 12.85
C PHE A 39 -2.63 4.03 12.35
N THR A 40 -1.64 4.31 11.52
CA THR A 40 -1.63 5.51 10.70
C THR A 40 -2.80 5.33 9.76
N SER A 41 -4.00 5.60 10.25
CA SER A 41 -5.12 6.10 9.48
C SER A 41 -4.70 7.48 9.00
N ALA A 42 -3.63 7.51 8.20
CA ALA A 42 -3.50 8.50 7.17
C ALA A 42 -4.86 8.45 6.49
N CYS A 43 -5.56 9.58 6.56
CA CYS A 43 -6.72 9.84 5.76
C CYS A 43 -6.25 9.79 4.30
N ASN A 44 -6.02 8.57 3.80
CA ASN A 44 -5.92 8.28 2.40
C ASN A 44 -7.33 8.53 1.94
N LYS A 45 -7.58 9.78 1.55
CA LYS A 45 -8.65 10.10 0.62
C LYS A 45 -8.41 9.15 -0.55
N SER A 46 -9.08 8.01 -0.53
CA SER A 46 -8.97 7.01 -1.58
C SER A 46 -9.31 7.78 -2.84
N LEU A 47 -8.35 7.91 -3.73
CA LEU A 47 -8.56 8.53 -5.04
C LEU A 47 -9.77 7.85 -5.68
N SER A 48 -10.52 8.56 -6.52
CA SER A 48 -11.49 7.88 -7.38
C SER A 48 -10.73 6.94 -8.33
N PRO A 49 -11.38 5.92 -8.90
CA PRO A 49 -10.81 5.13 -9.99
C PRO A 49 -10.23 6.02 -11.11
N THR A 50 -10.95 7.07 -11.49
CA THR A 50 -10.53 8.05 -12.50
C THR A 50 -9.28 8.82 -12.08
N ASP A 51 -9.22 9.31 -10.84
CA ASP A 51 -8.04 10.05 -10.36
C ASP A 51 -6.82 9.15 -10.21
N THR A 52 -7.03 7.88 -9.86
CA THR A 52 -6.00 6.85 -9.84
C THR A 52 -5.42 6.62 -11.23
N LEU A 53 -6.28 6.50 -12.25
CA LEU A 53 -5.84 6.39 -13.64
C LEU A 53 -5.04 7.62 -14.09
N LYS A 54 -5.51 8.83 -13.80
CA LYS A 54 -4.76 10.06 -14.11
C LYS A 54 -3.36 10.03 -13.47
N ALA A 55 -3.27 9.61 -12.21
CA ALA A 55 -1.99 9.48 -11.51
C ALA A 55 -1.08 8.42 -12.14
N TYR A 56 -1.64 7.29 -12.58
CA TYR A 56 -0.91 6.27 -13.35
C TYR A 56 -0.31 6.84 -14.64
N TYR A 57 -1.11 7.57 -15.44
CA TYR A 57 -0.62 8.18 -16.69
C TYR A 57 0.44 9.25 -16.44
N ASP A 58 0.28 10.07 -15.39
CA ASP A 58 1.29 11.06 -15.00
C ASP A 58 2.61 10.39 -14.58
N ALA A 59 2.55 9.32 -13.77
CA ALA A 59 3.72 8.55 -13.38
C ALA A 59 4.40 7.89 -14.59
N ALA A 60 3.62 7.32 -15.52
CA ALA A 60 4.12 6.72 -16.75
C ALA A 60 4.85 7.76 -17.62
N LYS A 61 4.29 8.96 -17.78
CA LYS A 61 4.94 10.07 -18.50
C LYS A 61 6.22 10.56 -17.82
N LYS A 62 6.27 10.51 -16.49
CA LYS A 62 7.48 10.82 -15.71
C LYS A 62 8.50 9.67 -15.70
N LYS A 63 8.19 8.53 -16.32
CA LYS A 63 8.97 7.29 -16.29
C LYS A 63 9.22 6.79 -14.86
N ASP A 64 8.31 7.12 -13.94
CA ASP A 64 8.36 6.67 -12.54
C ASP A 64 7.79 5.24 -12.46
N ILE A 65 8.62 4.27 -12.80
CA ILE A 65 8.24 2.87 -12.90
C ILE A 65 7.77 2.31 -11.54
N ASP A 66 8.37 2.75 -10.44
CA ASP A 66 7.97 2.34 -9.09
C ASP A 66 6.56 2.82 -8.75
N THR A 67 6.22 4.05 -9.12
CA THR A 67 4.86 4.58 -8.93
C THR A 67 3.86 3.93 -9.88
N VAL A 68 4.23 3.69 -11.15
CA VAL A 68 3.40 2.95 -12.11
C VAL A 68 3.03 1.58 -11.57
N LYS A 69 3.99 0.81 -11.06
CA LYS A 69 3.75 -0.52 -10.48
C LYS A 69 2.75 -0.49 -9.31
N LYS A 70 2.78 0.55 -8.47
CA LYS A 70 1.85 0.69 -7.33
C LYS A 70 0.39 0.85 -7.75
N TYR A 71 0.15 1.41 -8.93
CA TYR A 71 -1.17 1.59 -9.49
C TYR A 71 -1.68 0.38 -10.29
N LEU A 72 -0.90 -0.70 -10.40
CA LEU A 72 -1.31 -1.93 -11.09
C LEU A 72 -1.73 -3.00 -10.08
N SER A 73 -2.77 -3.77 -10.44
CA SER A 73 -3.23 -4.86 -9.59
C SER A 73 -2.14 -5.91 -9.42
N SER A 74 -2.16 -6.61 -8.30
CA SER A 74 -1.17 -7.67 -8.03
C SER A 74 -1.22 -8.76 -9.11
N ALA A 75 -2.42 -9.09 -9.60
CA ALA A 75 -2.64 -10.00 -10.71
C ALA A 75 -2.06 -9.48 -12.05
N SER A 76 -2.15 -8.17 -12.31
CA SER A 76 -1.55 -7.55 -13.50
C SER A 76 -0.04 -7.62 -13.47
N LEU A 77 0.58 -7.28 -12.33
CA LEU A 77 2.03 -7.37 -12.16
C LEU A 77 2.55 -8.79 -12.35
N GLN A 78 1.82 -9.78 -11.81
CA GLN A 78 2.18 -11.19 -11.99
C GLN A 78 2.12 -11.59 -13.47
N LYS A 79 0.99 -11.35 -14.16
CA LYS A 79 0.85 -11.71 -15.58
C LYS A 79 1.87 -10.99 -16.46
N MET A 80 2.09 -9.70 -16.23
CA MET A 80 3.11 -8.95 -16.96
C MET A 80 4.51 -9.50 -16.68
N GLY A 81 4.80 -9.91 -15.45
CA GLY A 81 6.05 -10.57 -15.09
C GLY A 81 6.25 -11.89 -15.83
N ASP A 82 5.20 -12.69 -15.97
CA ASP A 82 5.23 -13.95 -16.72
C ASP A 82 5.43 -13.70 -18.23
N ILE A 83 4.76 -12.70 -18.79
CA ILE A 83 4.95 -12.25 -20.17
C ILE A 83 6.39 -11.74 -20.40
N ALA A 84 6.92 -10.93 -19.47
CA ALA A 84 8.28 -10.42 -19.53
C ALA A 84 9.30 -11.56 -19.58
N LYS A 85 9.16 -12.53 -18.66
CA LYS A 85 10.00 -13.72 -18.60
C LYS A 85 9.92 -14.54 -19.89
N ALA A 86 8.71 -14.74 -20.44
CA ALA A 86 8.51 -15.44 -21.71
C ALA A 86 9.20 -14.73 -22.88
N GLN A 87 9.33 -13.40 -22.84
CA GLN A 87 10.04 -12.59 -23.83
C GLN A 87 11.54 -12.44 -23.54
N GLY A 88 12.06 -13.06 -22.47
CA GLY A 88 13.46 -12.90 -22.06
C GLY A 88 13.79 -11.50 -21.53
N LYS A 89 12.79 -10.74 -21.07
CA LYS A 89 12.92 -9.39 -20.53
C LYS A 89 12.56 -9.36 -19.04
N THR A 90 13.02 -8.32 -18.36
CA THR A 90 12.53 -7.98 -17.03
C THR A 90 11.23 -7.18 -17.11
N LEU A 91 10.43 -7.23 -16.06
CA LEU A 91 9.20 -6.45 -15.95
C LEU A 91 9.49 -4.94 -16.06
N ASP A 92 10.63 -4.49 -15.53
CA ASP A 92 11.07 -3.11 -15.56
C ASP A 92 11.38 -2.64 -16.98
N GLN A 93 12.04 -3.49 -17.78
CA GLN A 93 12.28 -3.20 -19.19
C GLN A 93 10.97 -3.06 -19.97
N MET A 94 9.97 -3.92 -19.71
CA MET A 94 8.65 -3.79 -20.33
C MET A 94 7.99 -2.46 -19.97
N PHE A 95 8.04 -2.04 -18.71
CA PHE A 95 7.49 -0.75 -18.30
C PHE A 95 8.26 0.44 -18.86
N GLN A 96 9.59 0.36 -18.98
CA GLN A 96 10.40 1.39 -19.63
C GLN A 96 10.06 1.54 -21.11
N GLU A 97 9.90 0.42 -21.83
CA GLU A 97 9.47 0.42 -23.23
C GLU A 97 8.07 1.03 -23.40
N GLY A 98 7.14 0.68 -22.51
CA GLY A 98 5.79 1.29 -22.46
C GLY A 98 5.85 2.79 -22.19
N ALA A 99 6.54 3.22 -21.14
CA ALA A 99 6.68 4.63 -20.77
C ALA A 99 7.29 5.48 -21.90
N ASN A 100 8.26 4.96 -22.64
CA ASN A 100 8.84 5.66 -23.80
C ASN A 100 7.82 5.88 -24.93
N ARG A 101 6.82 5.00 -25.07
CA ARG A 101 5.68 5.19 -25.99
C ARG A 101 4.66 6.17 -25.42
N ASP A 102 4.34 6.04 -24.13
CA ASP A 102 3.32 6.84 -23.45
C ASP A 102 3.68 8.33 -23.31
N VAL A 103 4.97 8.67 -23.18
CA VAL A 103 5.46 10.06 -23.15
C VAL A 103 5.07 10.83 -24.41
N GLN A 104 4.96 10.13 -25.55
CA GLN A 104 4.63 10.74 -26.84
C GLN A 104 3.12 10.84 -27.07
N MET A 105 2.31 10.23 -26.19
CA MET A 105 0.85 10.20 -26.34
C MET A 105 0.17 11.33 -25.54
N PRO A 106 -0.85 11.99 -26.14
CA PRO A 106 -1.69 12.93 -25.41
C PRO A 106 -2.38 12.22 -24.23
N THR A 107 -2.60 12.95 -23.13
CA THR A 107 -3.37 12.40 -22.02
C THR A 107 -4.80 12.13 -22.51
N PRO A 108 -5.33 10.92 -22.33
CA PRO A 108 -6.68 10.61 -22.81
C PRO A 108 -7.75 11.26 -21.92
N GLU A 109 -8.95 11.35 -22.45
CA GLU A 109 -10.14 11.75 -21.69
C GLU A 109 -10.65 10.56 -20.88
N PHE A 110 -11.05 10.80 -19.63
CA PHE A 110 -11.61 9.79 -18.73
C PHE A 110 -13.08 10.12 -18.46
N SER A 111 -13.96 9.14 -18.58
CA SER A 111 -15.40 9.34 -18.42
C SER A 111 -16.10 8.05 -17.97
N ASN A 112 -17.40 8.15 -17.69
CA ASN A 112 -18.28 7.02 -17.41
C ASN A 112 -17.75 6.09 -16.31
N GLU A 113 -17.21 6.68 -15.24
CA GLU A 113 -16.77 5.92 -14.08
C GLU A 113 -17.96 5.19 -13.45
N LYS A 114 -17.81 3.88 -13.26
CA LYS A 114 -18.77 3.03 -12.55
C LYS A 114 -18.04 2.26 -11.48
N ILE A 115 -18.58 2.29 -10.27
CA ILE A 115 -18.04 1.58 -9.11
C ILE A 115 -19.05 0.53 -8.69
N ASP A 116 -18.59 -0.72 -8.60
CA ASP A 116 -19.34 -1.89 -8.14
C ASP A 116 -18.53 -2.56 -7.02
N GLY A 117 -18.77 -2.11 -5.79
CA GLY A 117 -18.03 -2.56 -4.60
C GLY A 117 -16.53 -2.30 -4.74
N ASP A 118 -15.76 -3.38 -4.79
CA ASP A 118 -14.31 -3.37 -4.94
C ASP A 118 -13.84 -3.46 -6.41
N ASN A 119 -14.75 -3.35 -7.36
CA ASN A 119 -14.44 -3.25 -8.79
C ASN A 119 -14.91 -1.90 -9.34
N ALA A 120 -14.22 -1.40 -10.35
CA ALA A 120 -14.65 -0.21 -11.07
C ALA A 120 -14.30 -0.31 -12.55
N THR A 121 -15.03 0.43 -13.37
CA THR A 121 -14.73 0.62 -14.79
C THR A 121 -14.64 2.10 -15.11
N VAL A 122 -13.68 2.49 -15.94
CA VAL A 122 -13.52 3.86 -16.42
C VAL A 122 -13.29 3.83 -17.92
N ASP A 123 -14.07 4.62 -18.65
CA ASP A 123 -13.91 4.75 -20.09
C ASP A 123 -12.80 5.75 -20.41
N ILE A 124 -11.84 5.32 -21.23
CA ILE A 124 -10.71 6.10 -21.70
C ILE A 124 -10.85 6.35 -23.19
N LYS A 125 -10.75 7.61 -23.60
CA LYS A 125 -10.78 8.03 -25.00
C LYS A 125 -9.53 8.82 -25.35
N ALA A 126 -8.65 8.24 -26.18
CA ALA A 126 -7.53 8.97 -26.74
C ALA A 126 -7.94 9.62 -28.08
N PRO A 127 -7.29 10.72 -28.50
CA PRO A 127 -7.54 11.34 -29.80
C PRO A 127 -7.38 10.32 -30.93
N ASN A 128 -8.36 10.27 -31.84
CA ASN A 128 -8.38 9.36 -32.99
C ASN A 128 -8.37 7.86 -32.63
N GLN A 129 -8.77 7.49 -31.40
CA GLN A 129 -8.88 6.10 -30.95
C GLN A 129 -10.32 5.82 -30.47
N PRO A 130 -10.79 4.57 -30.56
CA PRO A 130 -12.05 4.17 -29.95
C PRO A 130 -11.97 4.30 -28.42
N THR A 131 -13.13 4.50 -27.79
CA THR A 131 -13.24 4.45 -26.33
C THR A 131 -12.94 3.04 -25.84
N ILE A 132 -12.05 2.93 -24.85
CA ILE A 132 -11.66 1.67 -24.20
C ILE A 132 -12.10 1.72 -22.74
N THR A 133 -12.83 0.70 -22.28
CA THR A 133 -13.22 0.57 -20.89
C THR A 133 -12.12 -0.13 -20.09
N MET A 134 -11.45 0.62 -19.21
CA MET A 134 -10.46 0.08 -18.28
C MET A 134 -11.15 -0.53 -17.07
N GLN A 135 -10.69 -1.71 -16.67
CA GLN A 135 -11.14 -2.37 -15.43
C GLN A 135 -10.18 -2.07 -14.30
N MET A 136 -10.72 -1.74 -13.14
CA MET A 136 -9.98 -1.44 -11.92
C MET A 136 -10.51 -2.28 -10.77
N VAL A 137 -9.64 -2.55 -9.81
CA VAL A 137 -9.94 -3.29 -8.58
C VAL A 137 -9.41 -2.52 -7.39
N LYS A 138 -10.11 -2.60 -6.26
CA LYS A 138 -9.68 -2.01 -5.01
C LYS A 138 -8.91 -3.05 -4.20
N GLU A 139 -7.63 -2.80 -3.95
CA GLU A 139 -6.77 -3.64 -3.11
C GLU A 139 -6.27 -2.77 -1.96
N ASP A 140 -6.43 -3.24 -0.71
CA ASP A 140 -6.00 -2.51 0.50
C ASP A 140 -6.57 -1.08 0.60
N GLY A 141 -7.79 -0.89 0.10
CA GLY A 141 -8.44 0.42 0.07
C GLY A 141 -7.95 1.36 -1.05
N ILE A 142 -7.06 0.90 -1.92
CA ILE A 142 -6.46 1.67 -3.02
C ILE A 142 -6.93 1.09 -4.35
N TRP A 143 -7.37 1.94 -5.27
CA TRP A 143 -7.71 1.50 -6.62
C TRP A 143 -6.45 1.16 -7.42
N LYS A 144 -6.52 0.10 -8.19
CA LYS A 144 -5.44 -0.40 -9.04
C LYS A 144 -6.01 -0.85 -10.38
N LEU A 145 -5.27 -0.61 -11.44
CA LEU A 145 -5.63 -0.99 -12.80
C LEU A 145 -5.43 -2.50 -13.00
N ALA A 146 -6.49 -3.17 -13.43
CA ALA A 146 -6.55 -4.60 -13.65
C ALA A 146 -6.38 -4.94 -15.15
N ILE A 147 -5.17 -4.74 -15.67
CA ILE A 147 -4.80 -5.06 -17.05
C ILE A 147 -4.96 -6.56 -17.32
N ASP A 148 -4.75 -7.40 -16.30
CA ASP A 148 -4.95 -8.84 -16.37
C ASP A 148 -6.36 -9.25 -16.84
N LYS A 149 -7.38 -8.46 -16.48
CA LYS A 149 -8.78 -8.70 -16.88
C LYS A 149 -9.02 -8.33 -18.34
N MET A 150 -8.38 -7.27 -18.84
CA MET A 150 -8.43 -6.92 -20.27
C MET A 150 -7.68 -7.91 -21.15
N MET A 151 -6.54 -8.43 -20.68
CA MET A 151 -5.78 -9.45 -21.42
C MET A 151 -6.54 -10.78 -21.53
N LYS A 152 -7.39 -11.10 -20.54
CA LYS A 152 -8.19 -12.34 -20.54
C LYS A 152 -9.36 -12.30 -21.52
N SER A 153 -9.88 -11.12 -21.87
CA SER A 153 -10.97 -10.99 -22.84
C SER A 153 -10.51 -11.02 -24.32
N ALA A 154 -9.20 -11.10 -24.58
CA ALA A 154 -8.61 -11.06 -25.92
C ALA A 154 -8.09 -12.43 -26.43
N GLY A 155 -8.37 -13.52 -25.70
CA GLY A 155 -8.04 -14.89 -26.10
C GLY A 155 -9.27 -15.77 -26.08
#